data_AF-A0A239EEZ0-F1
#
_entry.id   AF-A0A239EEZ0-F1
#
_cell.length_a   1.000
_cell.length_b   1.000
_cell.length_c   1.000
_cell.angle_alpha   90.00
_cell.angle_beta   90.00
_cell.angle_gamma   90.00
#
_symmetry.space_group_name_H-M   'P 1'
#
loop_
_entity.id
_entity.type
_entity.pdbx_description
1 polymer ?
#
loop_
_entity_poly.entity_id
_entity_poly.type
_entity_poly.pdbx_seq_one_letter_code
_entity_poly.pdbx_strand_id
1 'polypeptide(L)'
;MRPDIAALVGKMARREAGAALRAAPRVEFGREGPSVRVRLVACPSCGARPRGRDWSPPFRDGAPPGPVLRMLACETVTARALLPIITSVGHAPGLRRAEFETRGLTWLEAAPLGLGPALEMVDEAERWVTDPAGARGRTLPASTRRHGPGPAWPDHRERLVPSFLSPHPAVPPELELLYAQELRAAIAHGYEQAQKEQSLL
;
A
#
# COMPACT_ATOMS: atom_id res chain seq x y z
N MET A 1 17.45 20.63 8.68
CA MET A 1 17.90 19.35 9.28
C MET A 1 17.67 18.29 8.21
N ARG A 2 18.66 17.46 7.85
CA ARG A 2 18.43 16.41 6.84
C ARG A 2 17.57 15.31 7.49
N PRO A 3 16.50 14.82 6.85
CA PRO A 3 15.74 13.70 7.39
C PRO A 3 16.64 12.49 7.60
N ASP A 4 16.45 11.82 8.73
CA ASP A 4 17.01 10.49 8.94
C ASP A 4 16.22 9.50 8.07
N ILE A 5 16.79 9.21 6.90
CA ILE A 5 16.21 8.32 5.89
C ILE A 5 15.93 6.93 6.47
N ALA A 6 16.84 6.42 7.31
CA ALA A 6 16.65 5.09 7.90
C ALA A 6 15.48 5.08 8.88
N ALA A 7 15.36 6.12 9.71
CA ALA A 7 14.23 6.25 10.62
C ALA A 7 12.89 6.39 9.86
N LEU A 8 12.84 7.13 8.75
CA LEU A 8 11.63 7.26 7.91
C LEU A 8 11.23 5.92 7.30
N VAL A 9 12.17 5.22 6.66
CA VAL A 9 11.93 3.91 6.05
C VAL A 9 11.43 2.91 7.10
N GLY A 10 12.07 2.88 8.28
CA GLY A 10 11.62 2.03 9.39
C GLY A 10 10.20 2.35 9.85
N LYS A 11 9.82 3.63 9.94
CA LYS A 11 8.44 4.04 10.28
C LYS A 11 7.44 3.54 9.23
N MET A 12 7.72 3.76 7.95
CA MET A 12 6.86 3.34 6.84
C MET A 12 6.74 1.81 6.75
N ALA A 13 7.83 1.09 6.97
CA ALA A 13 7.84 -0.37 7.03
C ALA A 13 7.01 -0.91 8.19
N ARG A 14 7.15 -0.33 9.40
CA ARG A 14 6.32 -0.69 10.56
C ARG A 14 4.84 -0.37 10.34
N ARG A 15 4.52 0.74 9.67
CA ARG A 15 3.14 1.10 9.32
C ARG A 15 2.51 0.08 8.36
N GLU A 16 3.26 -0.36 7.37
CA GLU A 16 2.83 -1.42 6.46
C GLU A 16 2.67 -2.77 7.17
N ALA A 17 3.61 -3.15 8.03
CA ALA A 17 3.47 -4.35 8.85
C ALA A 17 2.21 -4.30 9.72
N GLY A 18 1.98 -3.18 10.42
CA GLY A 18 0.78 -2.97 11.23
C GLY A 18 -0.51 -3.02 10.39
N ALA A 19 -0.49 -2.45 9.19
CA ALA A 19 -1.57 -2.54 8.22
C ALA A 19 -1.86 -3.98 7.78
N ALA A 20 -0.80 -4.74 7.47
CA ALA A 20 -0.90 -6.13 7.04
C ALA A 20 -1.35 -7.07 8.18
N LEU A 21 -1.13 -6.71 9.44
CA LEU A 21 -1.54 -7.50 10.60
C LEU A 21 -2.95 -7.15 11.11
N ARG A 22 -3.63 -6.13 10.56
CA ARG A 22 -5.02 -5.80 10.93
C ARG A 22 -5.96 -7.00 10.76
N ALA A 23 -6.92 -7.15 11.67
CA ALA A 23 -7.97 -8.14 11.51
C ALA A 23 -8.78 -7.85 10.25
N ALA A 24 -9.00 -8.87 9.41
CA ALA A 24 -9.92 -8.74 8.29
C ALA A 24 -11.36 -8.65 8.83
N PRO A 25 -12.22 -7.79 8.27
CA PRO A 25 -13.61 -7.70 8.70
C PRO A 25 -14.31 -9.04 8.46
N ARG A 26 -15.18 -9.43 9.39
CA ARG A 26 -16.06 -10.58 9.21
C ARG A 26 -17.14 -10.22 8.19
N VAL A 27 -17.33 -11.09 7.21
CA VAL A 27 -18.40 -11.00 6.23
C VAL A 27 -19.27 -12.22 6.41
N GLU A 28 -20.55 -12.02 6.69
CA GLU A 28 -21.51 -13.12 6.77
C GLU A 28 -21.62 -13.85 5.44
N PHE A 29 -21.87 -15.16 5.49
CA PHE A 29 -22.04 -15.96 4.29
C PHE A 29 -23.15 -15.39 3.38
N GLY A 30 -22.86 -15.26 2.09
CA GLY A 30 -23.79 -14.69 1.10
C GLY A 30 -23.94 -13.17 1.14
N ARG A 31 -23.28 -12.45 2.06
CA ARG A 31 -23.24 -10.98 2.05
C ARG A 31 -22.08 -10.48 1.20
N GLU A 32 -22.29 -9.31 0.59
CA GLU A 32 -21.22 -8.58 -0.06
C GLU A 32 -20.23 -8.06 0.99
N GLY A 33 -18.96 -8.41 0.84
CA GLY A 33 -17.88 -7.87 1.66
C GLY A 33 -17.51 -6.43 1.28
N PRO A 34 -16.83 -5.69 2.18
CA PRO A 34 -16.34 -4.37 1.86
C PRO A 34 -15.36 -4.41 0.67
N SER A 35 -15.49 -3.43 -0.22
CA SER A 35 -14.71 -3.37 -1.46
C SER A 35 -14.06 -2.01 -1.67
N VAL A 36 -12.94 -2.01 -2.40
CA VAL A 36 -12.21 -0.82 -2.83
C VAL A 36 -12.17 -0.79 -4.34
N ARG A 37 -12.46 0.38 -4.91
CA ARG A 37 -12.59 0.54 -6.36
C ARG A 37 -11.25 0.95 -6.91
N VAL A 38 -10.81 0.34 -8.00
CA VAL A 38 -9.50 0.66 -8.56
C VAL A 38 -9.65 1.63 -9.72
N ARG A 39 -8.92 2.75 -9.67
CA ARG A 39 -8.75 3.66 -10.80
C ARG A 39 -7.30 3.56 -11.28
N LEU A 40 -7.09 2.88 -12.41
CA LEU A 40 -5.78 2.79 -13.01
C LEU A 40 -5.38 4.09 -13.69
N VAL A 41 -4.15 4.54 -13.44
CA VAL A 41 -3.53 5.74 -14.03
C VAL A 41 -2.42 5.31 -14.97
N ALA A 42 -2.27 5.97 -16.12
CA ALA A 42 -1.16 5.67 -17.02
C ALA A 42 0.19 5.90 -16.33
N CYS A 43 1.15 5.00 -16.54
CA CYS A 43 2.48 5.15 -15.97
C CYS A 43 3.39 5.96 -16.89
N PRO A 44 3.91 7.13 -16.46
CA PRO A 44 4.83 7.94 -17.26
C PRO A 44 6.20 7.28 -17.41
N SER A 45 6.62 6.42 -16.46
CA SER A 45 7.96 5.82 -16.47
C SER A 45 8.10 4.67 -17.46
N CYS A 46 7.07 3.83 -17.64
CA CYS A 46 7.14 2.66 -18.53
C CYS A 46 6.05 2.64 -19.62
N GLY A 47 5.23 3.69 -19.73
CA GLY A 47 4.18 3.80 -20.74
C GLY A 47 2.99 2.85 -20.55
N ALA A 48 2.88 2.16 -19.40
CA ALA A 48 1.75 1.27 -19.14
C ALA A 48 0.44 2.07 -19.17
N ARG A 49 -0.55 1.59 -19.93
CA ARG A 49 -1.86 2.24 -20.08
C ARG A 49 -2.93 1.54 -19.26
N PRO A 50 -3.93 2.27 -18.73
CA PRO A 50 -5.10 1.66 -18.10
C PRO A 50 -5.77 0.68 -19.06
N ARG A 51 -5.95 -0.56 -18.61
CA ARG A 51 -6.70 -1.61 -19.30
C ARG A 51 -7.58 -2.31 -18.28
N GLY A 52 -8.70 -2.87 -18.71
CA GLY A 52 -9.54 -3.71 -17.85
C GLY A 52 -8.71 -4.84 -17.24
N ARG A 53 -8.95 -5.15 -15.97
CA ARG A 53 -8.27 -6.23 -15.24
C ARG A 53 -9.32 -7.03 -14.49
N ASP A 54 -9.13 -8.34 -14.44
CA ASP A 54 -9.93 -9.18 -13.57
C ASP A 54 -9.49 -8.97 -12.12
N TRP A 55 -10.42 -8.52 -11.30
CA TRP A 55 -10.20 -8.23 -9.89
C TRP A 55 -10.77 -9.35 -9.03
N SER A 56 -9.93 -9.95 -8.20
CA SER A 56 -10.42 -10.74 -7.08
C SER A 56 -10.88 -9.81 -5.94
N PRO A 57 -11.85 -10.21 -5.10
CA PRO A 57 -12.18 -9.45 -3.90
C PRO A 57 -10.93 -9.14 -3.05
N PRO A 58 -10.87 -7.97 -2.38
CA PRO A 58 -11.91 -6.95 -2.24
C PRO A 58 -11.86 -5.85 -3.32
N PHE A 59 -11.15 -6.06 -4.43
CA PHE A 59 -11.09 -5.10 -5.53
C PHE A 59 -12.37 -5.14 -6.37
N ARG A 60 -12.81 -3.98 -6.87
CA ARG A 60 -13.90 -3.85 -7.84
C ARG A 60 -13.62 -2.79 -8.90
N ASP A 61 -14.15 -3.01 -10.09
CA ASP A 61 -14.27 -1.96 -11.10
C ASP A 61 -15.52 -1.09 -10.86
N GLY A 62 -15.59 0.05 -11.55
CA GLY A 62 -16.83 0.81 -11.73
C GLY A 62 -16.96 2.11 -10.92
N ALA A 63 -18.15 2.71 -11.04
CA ALA A 63 -18.48 4.01 -10.48
C ALA A 63 -18.84 3.93 -8.97
N PRO A 64 -18.80 5.06 -8.23
CA PRO A 64 -19.21 5.17 -6.83
C PRO A 64 -20.59 4.55 -6.54
N PRO A 65 -20.88 4.13 -5.29
CA PRO A 65 -20.37 4.70 -4.04
C PRO A 65 -19.33 3.85 -3.29
N GLY A 66 -18.18 4.39 -2.91
CA GLY A 66 -17.17 3.69 -2.10
C GLY A 66 -15.78 4.33 -2.17
N PRO A 67 -14.79 3.85 -1.38
CA PRO A 67 -13.42 4.33 -1.46
C PRO A 67 -12.79 3.93 -2.80
N VAL A 68 -11.95 4.81 -3.34
CA VAL A 68 -11.25 4.61 -4.61
C VAL A 68 -9.75 4.55 -4.34
N LEU A 69 -9.06 3.52 -4.84
CA LEU A 69 -7.61 3.46 -4.89
C LEU A 69 -7.14 3.80 -6.30
N ARG A 70 -6.41 4.91 -6.43
CA ARG A 70 -5.64 5.25 -7.62
C ARG A 70 -4.33 4.46 -7.59
N MET A 71 -3.99 3.83 -8.71
CA MET A 71 -2.78 3.01 -8.84
C MET A 71 -2.22 3.11 -10.25
N LEU A 72 -0.90 3.05 -10.42
CA LEU A 72 -0.32 3.03 -11.76
C LEU A 72 -0.74 1.76 -12.51
N ALA A 73 -0.91 1.87 -13.83
CA ALA A 73 -1.31 0.77 -14.68
C ALA A 73 -0.25 -0.34 -14.82
N CYS A 74 0.95 -0.13 -14.29
CA CYS A 74 2.01 -1.12 -14.14
C CYS A 74 2.13 -1.69 -12.72
N GLU A 75 1.25 -1.29 -11.80
CA GLU A 75 1.29 -1.72 -10.40
C GLU A 75 0.20 -2.74 -10.09
N THR A 76 0.46 -3.54 -9.06
CA THR A 76 -0.54 -4.31 -8.33
C THR A 76 -0.21 -4.30 -6.84
N VAL A 77 -1.23 -4.46 -6.00
CA VAL A 77 -1.14 -4.61 -4.54
C VAL A 77 -1.89 -5.86 -4.12
N THR A 78 -1.53 -6.45 -2.99
CA THR A 78 -2.24 -7.63 -2.47
C THR A 78 -3.60 -7.21 -1.91
N ALA A 79 -4.56 -8.14 -1.86
CA ALA A 79 -5.84 -7.92 -1.18
C ALA A 79 -5.65 -7.47 0.27
N ARG A 80 -4.64 -8.03 0.95
CA ARG A 80 -4.28 -7.69 2.34
C ARG A 80 -3.85 -6.22 2.49
N ALA A 81 -3.20 -5.65 1.49
CA ALA A 81 -2.77 -4.24 1.50
C ALA A 81 -3.97 -3.27 1.58
N LEU A 82 -5.18 -3.69 1.20
CA LEU A 82 -6.37 -2.85 1.29
C LEU A 82 -7.02 -2.80 2.68
N LEU A 83 -6.56 -3.63 3.63
CA LEU A 83 -7.15 -3.67 4.97
C LEU A 83 -7.20 -2.32 5.69
N PRO A 84 -6.18 -1.45 5.62
CA PRO A 84 -6.29 -0.11 6.21
C PRO A 84 -7.47 0.68 5.66
N ILE A 85 -7.75 0.60 4.35
CA ILE A 85 -8.87 1.32 3.75
C ILE A 85 -10.16 0.70 4.26
N ILE A 86 -10.29 -0.61 4.12
CA ILE A 86 -11.50 -1.38 4.45
C ILE A 86 -11.88 -1.26 5.93
N THR A 87 -10.91 -1.33 6.84
CA THR A 87 -11.16 -1.23 8.29
C THR A 87 -11.45 0.21 8.70
N SER A 88 -10.76 1.20 8.13
CA SER A 88 -10.94 2.59 8.52
C SER A 88 -12.26 3.21 7.99
N VAL A 89 -12.78 2.80 6.83
CA VAL A 89 -14.06 3.34 6.31
C VAL A 89 -15.28 3.00 7.18
N GLY A 90 -15.20 1.93 7.98
CA GLY A 90 -16.21 1.59 8.97
C GLY A 90 -16.26 2.59 10.14
N HIS A 91 -15.10 3.11 10.54
CA HIS A 91 -14.95 3.94 11.74
C HIS A 91 -14.79 5.44 11.45
N ALA A 92 -14.39 5.81 10.24
CA ALA A 92 -14.19 7.19 9.80
C ALA A 92 -15.10 7.51 8.59
N PRO A 93 -16.28 8.13 8.81
CA PRO A 93 -17.23 8.41 7.73
C PRO A 93 -16.65 9.22 6.57
N GLY A 94 -15.71 10.14 6.84
CA GLY A 94 -15.02 10.94 5.83
C GLY A 94 -14.19 10.12 4.83
N LEU A 95 -13.87 8.86 5.15
CA LEU A 95 -13.10 7.98 4.26
C LEU A 95 -13.98 7.16 3.31
N ARG A 96 -15.28 7.06 3.54
CA ARG A 96 -16.20 6.16 2.79
C ARG A 96 -16.25 6.42 1.28
N ARG A 97 -15.89 7.63 0.86
CA ARG A 97 -15.82 8.06 -0.55
C ARG A 97 -14.49 8.74 -0.88
N ALA A 98 -13.47 8.54 -0.02
CA ALA A 98 -12.18 9.15 -0.24
C ALA A 98 -11.43 8.47 -1.39
N GLU A 99 -10.60 9.26 -2.06
CA GLU A 99 -9.59 8.74 -2.98
C GLU A 99 -8.29 8.52 -2.21
N PHE A 100 -7.69 7.35 -2.43
CA PHE A 100 -6.41 6.90 -1.92
C PHE A 100 -5.46 6.70 -3.09
N GLU A 101 -4.16 6.69 -2.80
CA GLU A 101 -3.12 6.50 -3.80
C GLU A 101 -2.17 5.39 -3.36
N THR A 102 -1.57 4.69 -4.31
CA THR A 102 -0.41 3.85 -4.00
C THR A 102 0.83 4.70 -3.78
N ARG A 103 1.83 4.16 -3.08
CA ARG A 103 3.14 4.81 -2.95
C ARG A 103 3.72 5.23 -4.29
N GLY A 104 3.54 4.44 -5.35
CA GLY A 104 4.09 4.76 -6.67
C GLY A 104 3.56 6.05 -7.26
N LEU A 105 2.26 6.34 -7.08
CA LEU A 105 1.68 7.61 -7.51
C LEU A 105 2.22 8.79 -6.70
N THR A 106 2.16 8.68 -5.37
CA THR A 106 2.65 9.75 -4.49
C THR A 106 4.15 9.98 -4.70
N TRP A 107 4.93 8.92 -4.92
CA TRP A 107 6.36 8.98 -5.23
C TRP A 107 6.64 9.69 -6.55
N LEU A 108 5.85 9.44 -7.61
CA LEU A 108 6.03 10.14 -8.88
C LEU A 108 5.88 11.66 -8.75
N GLU A 109 4.95 12.10 -7.91
CA GLU A 109 4.75 13.53 -7.62
C GLU A 109 5.87 14.10 -6.72
N ALA A 110 6.33 13.30 -5.76
CA ALA A 110 7.29 13.74 -4.75
C ALA A 110 8.76 13.64 -5.20
N ALA A 111 9.11 12.72 -6.09
CA ALA A 111 10.50 12.43 -6.50
C ALA A 111 11.31 13.66 -6.97
N PRO A 112 10.74 14.64 -7.70
CA PRO A 112 11.46 15.86 -8.07
C PRO A 112 11.97 16.70 -6.89
N LEU A 113 11.42 16.50 -5.67
CA LEU A 113 11.84 17.20 -4.46
C LEU A 113 13.17 16.66 -3.87
N GLY A 114 13.67 15.54 -4.40
CA GLY A 114 14.83 14.82 -3.86
C GLY A 114 14.44 13.80 -2.78
N LEU A 115 15.33 12.82 -2.56
CA LEU A 115 15.01 11.60 -1.78
C LEU A 115 14.42 11.87 -0.39
N GLY A 116 15.06 12.74 0.41
CA GLY A 116 14.63 13.03 1.77
C GLY A 116 13.23 13.67 1.85
N PRO A 117 13.03 14.86 1.24
CA PRO A 117 11.73 15.51 1.19
C PRO A 117 10.65 14.64 0.54
N ALA A 118 10.99 13.85 -0.49
CA ALA A 118 10.06 12.94 -1.13
C ALA A 118 9.58 11.83 -0.17
N LEU A 119 10.50 11.24 0.61
CA LEU A 119 10.15 10.26 1.63
C LEU A 119 9.32 10.85 2.77
N GLU A 120 9.62 12.07 3.21
CA GLU A 120 8.81 12.78 4.22
C GLU A 120 7.38 13.01 3.71
N MET A 121 7.24 13.40 2.43
CA MET A 121 5.92 13.59 1.81
C MET A 121 5.12 12.28 1.75
N VAL A 122 5.76 11.16 1.36
CA VAL A 122 5.09 9.86 1.35
C VAL A 122 4.75 9.40 2.78
N ASP A 123 5.66 9.54 3.75
CA ASP A 123 5.41 9.19 5.15
C ASP A 123 4.24 9.99 5.74
N GLU A 124 4.20 11.30 5.53
CA GLU A 124 3.10 12.17 5.97
C GLU A 124 1.77 11.78 5.31
N ALA A 125 1.80 11.47 4.01
CA ALA A 125 0.62 11.06 3.27
C ALA A 125 0.08 9.68 3.68
N GLU A 126 0.87 8.85 4.37
CA GLU A 126 0.42 7.58 4.96
C GLU A 126 -0.20 7.72 6.36
N ARG A 127 -0.08 8.89 7.00
CA ARG A 127 -0.51 9.06 8.41
C ARG A 127 -2.01 8.93 8.62
N TRP A 128 -2.82 9.00 7.58
CA TRP A 128 -4.28 8.81 7.67
C TRP A 128 -4.67 7.48 8.32
N VAL A 129 -3.78 6.49 8.30
CA VAL A 129 -3.97 5.16 8.89
C VAL A 129 -4.12 5.23 10.42
N THR A 130 -3.50 6.23 11.04
CA THR A 130 -3.50 6.49 12.50
C THR A 130 -4.20 7.81 12.84
N ASP A 131 -4.17 8.80 11.94
CA ASP A 131 -4.81 10.10 12.09
C ASP A 131 -5.57 10.48 10.80
N PRO A 132 -6.77 9.89 10.57
CA PRO A 132 -7.55 10.13 9.37
C PRO A 132 -7.97 11.58 9.13
N ALA A 133 -8.07 12.39 10.20
CA ALA A 133 -8.57 13.75 10.15
C ALA A 133 -7.45 14.78 9.95
N GLY A 134 -6.26 14.54 10.50
CA GLY A 134 -5.10 15.43 10.41
C GLY A 134 -4.17 15.16 9.22
N ALA A 135 -4.29 14.00 8.56
CA ALA A 135 -3.39 13.63 7.47
C ALA A 135 -3.58 14.51 6.21
N ARG A 136 -2.45 14.96 5.64
CA ARG A 136 -2.41 15.80 4.43
C ARG A 136 -2.60 15.04 3.12
N GLY A 137 -2.50 13.71 3.16
CA GLY A 137 -2.62 12.83 2.02
C GLY A 137 -3.24 11.48 2.40
N ARG A 138 -3.47 10.64 1.39
CA ARG A 138 -4.10 9.33 1.54
C ARG A 138 -3.35 8.23 0.79
N THR A 139 -2.05 8.19 0.99
CA THR A 139 -1.20 7.14 0.43
C THR A 139 -1.39 5.85 1.21
N LEU A 140 -1.72 4.77 0.51
CA LEU A 140 -1.82 3.44 1.06
C LEU A 140 -0.42 3.04 1.59
N PRO A 141 -0.28 2.67 2.87
CA PRO A 141 0.99 2.24 3.46
C PRO A 141 1.34 0.82 3.01
N ALA A 142 1.59 0.64 1.72
CA ALA A 142 1.82 -0.66 1.11
C ALA A 142 2.85 -0.55 -0.02
N SER A 143 3.78 -1.50 -0.02
CA SER A 143 4.58 -1.82 -1.19
C SER A 143 3.70 -2.28 -2.34
N THR A 144 4.12 -1.90 -3.55
CA THR A 144 3.47 -2.33 -4.78
C THR A 144 4.32 -3.40 -5.46
N ARG A 145 3.76 -4.05 -6.47
CA ARG A 145 4.44 -5.05 -7.30
C ARG A 145 4.27 -4.67 -8.75
N ARG A 146 5.21 -5.12 -9.59
CA ARG A 146 5.08 -4.96 -11.03
C ARG A 146 3.95 -5.84 -11.57
N HIS A 147 3.02 -5.23 -12.27
CA HIS A 147 1.99 -5.89 -13.06
C HIS A 147 2.36 -5.89 -14.55
N GLY A 148 2.12 -7.02 -15.21
CA GLY A 148 2.31 -7.20 -16.66
C GLY A 148 1.88 -8.60 -17.11
N PRO A 149 1.88 -8.90 -18.41
CA PRO A 149 1.66 -10.24 -18.95
C PRO A 149 2.95 -11.07 -18.83
N GLY A 150 2.88 -12.27 -18.27
CA GLY A 150 4.06 -13.14 -18.06
C GLY A 150 3.65 -14.59 -18.05
N PRO A 151 3.95 -15.35 -19.11
CA PRO A 151 3.48 -16.73 -19.23
C PRO A 151 4.38 -17.73 -18.46
N ALA A 152 5.60 -17.34 -18.08
CA ALA A 152 6.58 -18.23 -17.45
C ALA A 152 6.73 -17.98 -15.94
N TRP A 153 6.99 -19.05 -15.18
CA TRP A 153 7.17 -19.00 -13.72
C TRP A 153 8.32 -18.09 -13.25
N PRO A 154 9.50 -18.04 -13.89
CA PRO A 154 10.56 -17.10 -13.52
C PRO A 154 10.10 -15.64 -13.56
N ASP A 155 9.46 -15.22 -14.66
CA ASP A 155 8.91 -13.87 -14.83
C ASP A 155 7.80 -13.57 -13.82
N HIS A 156 7.00 -14.58 -13.48
CA HIS A 156 5.96 -14.45 -12.46
C HIS A 156 6.60 -14.21 -11.07
N ARG A 157 7.62 -14.99 -10.70
CA ARG A 157 8.30 -14.87 -9.42
C ARG A 157 8.94 -13.50 -9.22
N GLU A 158 9.58 -12.95 -10.25
CA GLU A 158 10.15 -11.59 -10.18
C GLU A 158 9.10 -10.53 -9.87
N ARG A 159 7.87 -10.70 -10.36
CA ARG A 159 6.75 -9.78 -10.10
C ARG A 159 6.17 -9.92 -8.70
N LEU A 160 6.42 -11.03 -8.02
CA LEU A 160 6.00 -11.20 -6.63
C LEU A 160 6.86 -10.40 -5.67
N VAL A 161 8.06 -9.98 -6.10
CA VAL A 161 8.96 -9.14 -5.31
C VAL A 161 8.30 -7.77 -5.09
N PRO A 162 8.02 -7.39 -3.84
CA PRO A 162 7.48 -6.08 -3.53
C PRO A 162 8.53 -5.00 -3.78
N SER A 163 8.07 -3.84 -4.24
CA SER A 163 8.85 -2.62 -4.36
C SER A 163 8.37 -1.62 -3.32
N PHE A 164 9.30 -1.03 -2.58
CA PHE A 164 9.01 -0.13 -1.46
C PHE A 164 8.16 1.06 -1.91
N LEU A 165 8.65 1.85 -2.86
CA LEU A 165 7.99 3.09 -3.32
C LEU A 165 7.33 2.93 -4.67
N SER A 166 7.99 2.26 -5.62
CA SER A 166 7.51 2.13 -7.01
C SER A 166 8.17 0.91 -7.66
N PRO A 167 7.50 0.18 -8.57
CA PRO A 167 8.11 -0.91 -9.34
C PRO A 167 9.09 -0.41 -10.41
N HIS A 168 9.34 0.89 -10.50
CA HIS A 168 10.31 1.49 -11.41
C HIS A 168 11.64 1.75 -10.71
N PRO A 169 12.77 1.62 -11.43
CA PRO A 169 14.12 1.68 -10.88
C PRO A 169 14.58 3.09 -10.46
N ALA A 170 13.72 3.86 -9.79
CA ALA A 170 14.02 5.19 -9.25
C ALA A 170 14.40 5.16 -7.76
N VAL A 171 14.38 3.98 -7.13
CA VAL A 171 14.70 3.79 -5.72
C VAL A 171 16.08 3.13 -5.59
N PRO A 172 17.00 3.68 -4.77
CA PRO A 172 18.28 3.05 -4.52
C PRO A 172 18.10 1.62 -3.96
N PRO A 173 18.83 0.60 -4.45
CA PRO A 173 18.71 -0.78 -3.97
C PRO A 173 18.91 -0.94 -2.46
N GLU A 174 19.73 -0.08 -1.85
CA GLU A 174 19.98 -0.07 -0.40
C GLU A 174 18.72 0.31 0.39
N LEU A 175 17.87 1.18 -0.18
CA LEU A 175 16.61 1.60 0.44
C LEU A 175 15.58 0.47 0.40
N GLU A 176 15.50 -0.24 -0.72
CA GLU A 176 14.66 -1.43 -0.88
C GLU A 176 15.07 -2.54 0.11
N LEU A 177 16.38 -2.77 0.25
CA LEU A 177 16.91 -3.75 1.20
C LEU A 177 16.58 -3.37 2.65
N LEU A 178 16.83 -2.11 3.03
CA LEU A 178 16.52 -1.61 4.37
C LEU A 178 15.02 -1.77 4.67
N TYR A 179 14.17 -1.31 3.76
CA TYR A 179 12.72 -1.45 3.88
C TYR A 179 12.30 -2.92 4.06
N ALA A 180 12.83 -3.83 3.24
CA ALA A 180 12.49 -5.25 3.32
C ALA A 180 12.95 -5.90 4.64
N GLN A 181 14.08 -5.47 5.20
CA GLN A 181 14.55 -5.91 6.51
C GLN A 181 13.63 -5.41 7.62
N GLU A 182 13.35 -4.11 7.65
CA GLU A 182 12.47 -3.49 8.65
C GLU A 182 11.05 -4.06 8.60
N LEU A 183 10.49 -4.28 7.40
CA LEU A 183 9.15 -4.85 7.24
C LEU A 183 9.08 -6.27 7.79
N ARG A 184 10.06 -7.12 7.46
CA ARG A 184 10.10 -8.50 7.97
C ARG A 184 10.25 -8.53 9.48
N ALA A 185 11.14 -7.72 10.05
CA ALA A 185 11.32 -7.62 11.49
C ALA A 185 10.03 -7.17 12.19
N ALA A 186 9.35 -6.16 11.63
CA ALA A 186 8.10 -5.65 12.19
C ALA A 186 6.95 -6.68 12.12
N ILE A 187 6.84 -7.43 11.02
CA ILE A 187 5.86 -8.52 10.89
C ILE A 187 6.13 -9.62 11.92
N ALA A 188 7.39 -10.08 12.02
CA ALA A 188 7.77 -11.12 12.97
C ALA A 188 7.47 -10.70 14.41
N HIS A 189 7.88 -9.48 14.78
CA HIS A 189 7.58 -8.92 16.10
C HIS A 189 6.07 -8.85 16.38
N GLY A 190 5.26 -8.41 15.40
CA GLY A 190 3.81 -8.35 15.56
C GLY A 190 3.16 -9.72 15.80
N TYR A 191 3.66 -10.78 15.17
CA TYR A 191 3.19 -12.14 15.43
C TYR A 191 3.57 -12.64 16.83
N GLU A 192 4.80 -12.36 17.27
CA GLU A 192 5.25 -12.74 18.62
C GLU A 192 4.40 -12.08 19.71
N GLN A 193 4.02 -10.81 19.54
CA GLN A 193 3.13 -10.13 20.48
C GLN A 193 1.73 -10.77 20.51
N ALA A 194 1.14 -11.03 19.33
CA ALA A 194 -0.18 -11.65 19.24
C ALA A 194 -0.23 -13.05 19.89
N GLN A 195 0.85 -13.84 19.79
CA GLN A 195 0.96 -15.14 20.45
C GLN A 195 1.06 -15.04 21.98
N LYS A 196 1.78 -14.03 22.49
CA LYS A 196 1.86 -13.78 23.93
C LYS A 196 0.51 -13.38 24.50
N GLU A 197 -0.23 -12.52 23.82
CA GLU A 197 -1.57 -12.10 24.23
C GLU A 197 -2.57 -13.28 24.27
N GLN A 198 -2.47 -14.21 23.31
CA GLN A 198 -3.31 -15.41 23.29
C GLN A 198 -2.95 -16.44 24.37
N SER A 199 -1.71 -16.45 24.84
CA SER A 199 -1.24 -17.40 25.89
C SER A 199 -1.60 -16.93 27.30
N LEU A 200 -2.13 -15.71 27.45
CA LEU A 200 -2.55 -15.11 28.71
C LEU A 200 -4.08 -15.15 28.92
N LEU A 201 -4.83 -15.71 27.96
CA LEU A 201 -6.28 -15.90 27.97
C LEU A 201 -6.64 -17.37 28.19
#